data_AF-A0A7S4WJT7-F1
#
_entry.id   AF-A0A7S4WJT7-F1
#
_cell.length_a   1.000
_cell.length_b   1.000
_cell.length_c   1.000
_cell.angle_alpha   90.00
_cell.angle_beta   90.00
_cell.angle_gamma   90.00
#
_symmetry.space_group_name_H-M   'P 1'
#
loop_
_entity.id
_entity.type
_entity.pdbx_description
1 polymer ?
#
loop_
_entity_poly.entity_id
_entity_poly.type
_entity_poly.pdbx_seq_one_letter_code
_entity_poly.pdbx_strand_id
1 'polypeptide(L)'
;PFGLKPFWLKQPGPGPAHRRPSIACPLSEGVAMVVKSNGLRLLEEGDVVDLGICAVDADGVGAAPSRDGSRFDVGRMRSAVAALQSEGLKVILVSSRDLSPFLDGHTSAIDATSLLHVKALNETAVDLLKVADEYRCPFMATDDVASLHGDWRLPWRRQDWLRRVMPHLHIRFTFTADGAFGAAIPQKVREYLEAAREPLRKSPNRTPLASAAWLGGLEAPQPPAGSPLPPHVSNAPPEPPLPPPPPPAKALVSADAPAATWSQALGWAPAAAKGRGLTPFTYDDEWPCAAVIWPEGPCHAPGTAYLCLLCDEKSKGLFPYAIELSSRVLVCDQLQELEDEEDIRGEVCALVGAAQWGFSCFSTAMAVGGRDHGIRAVGVGSNSKARKRAARIALATVVRLRSPAIATESPDGTQAFAALVQRARRLFAGQGRGFPPKGGGAADPPPAVPSACPAEPGAGQSAAAPPGAGEPPEGPWAASSEQSSGGAPALNKRVVVAVAAYEAEGGGYLPLRLGDHACLLCDECFPPDDSCRFLQYVYGRRISGPSEGDGAPCDGWFPFDLVTLV
;
A
#
# COMPACT_ATOMS: atom_id res chain seq x y z
N PRO A 1 -4.58 71.93 -45.71
CA PRO A 1 -5.28 70.84 -45.00
C PRO A 1 -4.26 69.93 -44.28
N PHE A 2 -4.05 70.21 -42.99
CA PHE A 2 -3.20 69.45 -42.05
C PHE A 2 -3.84 68.06 -41.77
N GLY A 3 -3.24 67.02 -41.19
CA GLY A 3 -1.96 66.74 -40.50
C GLY A 3 -2.13 65.38 -39.76
N LEU A 4 -1.16 64.68 -39.17
CA LEU A 4 0.31 64.80 -39.01
C LEU A 4 0.86 63.38 -38.64
N LYS A 5 2.20 63.22 -38.50
CA LYS A 5 2.83 62.15 -37.68
C LYS A 5 3.68 62.81 -36.57
N PRO A 6 4.51 62.05 -35.81
CA PRO A 6 4.23 61.51 -34.48
C PRO A 6 4.97 62.27 -33.37
N PHE A 7 4.62 62.11 -32.08
CA PHE A 7 5.45 62.66 -31.00
C PHE A 7 5.51 61.82 -29.71
N TRP A 8 6.63 62.02 -29.01
CA TRP A 8 7.05 61.42 -27.76
C TRP A 8 6.20 61.86 -26.56
N LEU A 9 6.23 61.10 -25.47
CA LEU A 9 6.17 61.70 -24.13
C LEU A 9 7.30 61.19 -23.22
N LYS A 10 7.87 62.12 -22.45
CA LYS A 10 9.00 61.93 -21.53
C LYS A 10 8.53 62.27 -20.11
N GLN A 11 9.22 61.71 -19.11
CA GLN A 11 8.87 61.69 -17.69
C GLN A 11 8.45 63.04 -17.05
N PRO A 12 7.65 63.01 -15.97
CA PRO A 12 7.78 63.91 -14.82
C PRO A 12 8.74 63.33 -13.76
N GLY A 13 9.59 64.20 -13.19
CA GLY A 13 10.48 63.92 -12.07
C GLY A 13 9.83 64.12 -10.68
N PRO A 14 10.60 63.99 -9.58
CA PRO A 14 10.07 63.54 -8.28
C PRO A 14 9.80 64.63 -7.22
N GLY A 15 8.98 64.25 -6.21
CA GLY A 15 8.74 64.97 -4.95
C GLY A 15 8.56 63.97 -3.77
N PRO A 16 8.70 64.39 -2.49
CA PRO A 16 9.65 63.69 -1.63
C PRO A 16 9.15 63.01 -0.32
N ALA A 17 9.95 62.04 0.15
CA ALA A 17 10.23 61.62 1.55
C ALA A 17 9.06 61.25 2.50
N HIS A 18 9.07 60.08 3.18
CA HIS A 18 10.02 59.75 4.26
C HIS A 18 9.97 58.26 4.72
N ARG A 19 11.15 57.70 5.05
CA ARG A 19 11.53 56.79 6.18
C ARG A 19 10.43 55.87 6.78
N ARG A 20 10.62 54.56 7.06
CA ARG A 20 11.80 53.81 7.58
C ARG A 20 11.45 52.28 7.66
N PRO A 21 12.35 51.39 8.16
CA PRO A 21 13.39 50.64 7.45
C PRO A 21 13.00 49.19 7.08
N SER A 22 13.73 48.55 6.17
CA SER A 22 13.75 47.09 6.02
C SER A 22 15.14 46.55 6.38
N ILE A 23 15.19 45.50 7.20
CA ILE A 23 16.45 44.87 7.65
C ILE A 23 16.84 43.84 6.60
N ALA A 24 17.93 44.09 5.88
CA ALA A 24 18.50 43.13 4.94
C ALA A 24 19.44 42.16 5.69
N CYS A 25 19.05 40.89 5.79
CA CYS A 25 19.99 39.81 6.08
C CYS A 25 20.69 39.40 4.77
N PRO A 26 22.02 39.23 4.76
CA PRO A 26 22.72 38.75 3.57
C PRO A 26 22.41 37.28 3.33
N LEU A 27 21.84 36.96 2.17
CA LEU A 27 21.75 35.59 1.69
C LEU A 27 23.15 35.12 1.32
N SER A 28 23.61 34.05 1.96
CA SER A 28 24.85 33.35 1.60
C SER A 28 24.72 32.73 0.22
N GLU A 29 25.71 32.94 -0.65
CA GLU A 29 25.85 32.22 -1.91
C GLU A 29 25.99 30.72 -1.63
N GLY A 30 24.92 29.97 -1.86
CA GLY A 30 24.93 28.52 -1.78
C GLY A 30 25.75 27.95 -2.94
N VAL A 31 26.98 27.52 -2.64
CA VAL A 31 27.82 26.77 -3.60
C VAL A 31 27.03 25.57 -4.09
N ALA A 32 26.67 25.57 -5.38
CA ALA A 32 26.06 24.43 -6.04
C ALA A 32 27.07 23.27 -6.10
N MET A 33 27.06 22.41 -5.09
CA MET A 33 27.81 21.16 -5.14
C MET A 33 27.26 20.30 -6.29
N VAL A 34 28.01 20.27 -7.38
CA VAL A 34 27.85 19.27 -8.44
C VAL A 34 28.27 17.91 -7.88
N VAL A 35 27.34 17.27 -7.16
CA VAL A 35 27.43 15.86 -6.83
C VAL A 35 27.42 15.11 -8.15
N LYS A 36 28.53 14.43 -8.46
CA LYS A 36 28.60 13.51 -9.61
C LYS A 36 27.75 12.29 -9.29
N SER A 37 26.45 12.37 -9.59
CA SER A 37 25.51 11.25 -9.55
C SER A 37 25.88 10.26 -10.65
N ASN A 38 26.72 9.28 -10.31
CA ASN A 38 27.28 8.28 -11.23
C ASN A 38 26.26 7.21 -11.68
N GLY A 39 25.06 7.61 -12.11
CA GLY A 39 24.11 6.71 -12.77
C GLY A 39 22.63 7.08 -12.70
N LEU A 40 22.28 7.98 -11.78
CA LEU A 40 20.88 8.36 -11.55
C LEU A 40 20.31 9.17 -12.72
N ARG A 41 19.22 8.66 -13.32
CA ARG A 41 18.38 9.42 -14.26
C ARG A 41 16.95 9.56 -13.75
N LEU A 42 16.32 10.68 -14.08
CA LEU A 42 14.89 10.86 -13.93
C LEU A 42 14.17 10.13 -15.07
N LEU A 43 13.20 9.27 -14.73
CA LEU A 43 12.12 8.92 -15.65
C LEU A 43 11.20 10.13 -15.85
N GLU A 44 10.36 10.09 -16.89
CA GLU A 44 9.47 11.20 -17.28
C GLU A 44 8.47 11.61 -16.18
N GLU A 45 8.23 10.74 -15.19
CA GLU A 45 7.37 10.98 -14.02
C GLU A 45 8.12 11.43 -12.75
N GLY A 46 9.42 11.72 -12.86
CA GLY A 46 10.24 12.21 -11.74
C GLY A 46 10.83 11.11 -10.83
N ASP A 47 10.54 9.83 -11.11
CA ASP A 47 11.21 8.70 -10.44
C ASP A 47 12.70 8.68 -10.79
N VAL A 48 13.55 8.72 -9.77
CA VAL A 48 15.01 8.64 -9.89
C VAL A 48 15.43 7.17 -9.90
N VAL A 49 16.05 6.73 -10.99
CA VAL A 49 16.41 5.32 -11.25
C VAL A 49 17.92 5.17 -11.43
N ASP A 50 18.51 4.17 -10.76
CA ASP A 50 19.90 3.73 -10.99
C ASP A 50 19.92 2.66 -12.10
N LEU A 51 20.29 3.11 -13.31
CA LEU A 51 20.38 2.25 -14.50
C LEU A 51 21.72 1.50 -14.58
N GLY A 52 22.63 1.68 -13.61
CA GLY A 52 23.90 0.95 -13.49
C GLY A 52 23.81 -0.33 -12.64
N ILE A 53 22.65 -0.61 -12.05
CA ILE A 53 22.37 -1.79 -11.23
C ILE A 53 21.28 -2.63 -11.91
N CYS A 54 21.32 -3.96 -11.75
CA CYS A 54 20.25 -4.87 -12.14
C CYS A 54 19.97 -5.86 -11.01
N ALA A 55 18.74 -5.93 -10.52
CA ALA A 55 18.30 -6.99 -9.62
C ALA A 55 17.91 -8.24 -10.44
N VAL A 56 18.27 -9.44 -10.00
CA VAL A 56 18.10 -10.68 -10.77
C VAL A 56 17.48 -11.77 -9.90
N ASP A 57 16.37 -12.35 -10.38
CA ASP A 57 15.83 -13.59 -9.81
C ASP A 57 16.77 -14.75 -10.13
N ALA A 58 17.59 -15.11 -9.15
CA ALA A 58 18.55 -16.18 -9.31
C ALA A 58 17.88 -17.56 -9.32
N ASP A 59 16.74 -17.74 -8.62
CA ASP A 59 16.02 -19.01 -8.65
C ASP A 59 15.40 -19.24 -10.03
N GLY A 60 14.74 -18.24 -10.59
CA GLY A 60 14.16 -18.30 -11.93
C GLY A 60 15.19 -18.47 -13.04
N VAL A 61 16.30 -17.73 -13.03
CA VAL A 61 17.36 -17.83 -14.06
C VAL A 61 18.11 -19.17 -13.95
N GLY A 62 18.27 -19.69 -12.74
CA GLY A 62 18.85 -21.01 -12.47
C GLY A 62 17.88 -22.17 -12.73
N ALA A 63 16.57 -21.94 -12.78
CA ALA A 63 15.55 -22.96 -13.02
C ALA A 63 15.54 -23.43 -14.49
N ALA A 64 16.50 -24.27 -14.83
CA ALA A 64 16.52 -24.99 -16.10
C ALA A 64 15.58 -26.21 -16.06
N PRO A 65 14.87 -26.53 -17.16
CA PRO A 65 14.45 -27.90 -17.46
C PRO A 65 15.70 -28.73 -17.83
N SER A 66 16.52 -29.03 -16.83
CA SER A 66 17.75 -29.80 -16.99
C SER A 66 17.45 -31.26 -17.31
N ARG A 67 18.09 -31.82 -18.35
CA ARG A 67 18.00 -33.25 -18.69
C ARG A 67 18.48 -34.16 -17.56
N ASP A 68 19.38 -33.65 -16.71
CA ASP A 68 20.03 -34.41 -15.65
C ASP A 68 19.21 -34.41 -14.34
N GLY A 69 18.01 -33.83 -14.34
CA GLY A 69 17.13 -33.72 -13.17
C GLY A 69 17.60 -32.73 -12.10
N SER A 70 18.72 -32.02 -12.31
CA SER A 70 19.19 -30.96 -11.43
C SER A 70 18.22 -29.76 -11.47
N ARG A 71 17.63 -29.44 -10.30
CA ARG A 71 16.66 -28.32 -10.15
C ARG A 71 17.29 -26.92 -10.19
N PHE A 72 18.56 -26.78 -10.55
CA PHE A 72 19.28 -25.51 -10.60
C PHE A 72 20.56 -25.65 -11.43
N ASP A 73 20.64 -24.89 -12.52
CA ASP A 73 21.81 -24.85 -13.40
C ASP A 73 22.70 -23.67 -13.01
N VAL A 74 23.79 -24.01 -12.31
CA VAL A 74 24.81 -23.07 -11.86
C VAL A 74 25.55 -22.42 -13.04
N GLY A 75 25.71 -23.13 -14.17
CA GLY A 75 26.37 -22.63 -15.37
C GLY A 75 25.58 -21.50 -16.03
N ARG A 76 24.26 -21.68 -16.14
CA ARG A 76 23.34 -20.63 -16.59
C ARG A 76 23.41 -19.37 -15.74
N MET A 77 23.48 -19.52 -14.41
CA MET A 77 23.66 -18.39 -13.51
C MET A 77 24.95 -17.61 -13.80
N ARG A 78 26.09 -18.31 -13.98
CA ARG A 78 27.35 -17.63 -14.34
C ARG A 78 27.25 -16.91 -15.68
N SER A 79 26.66 -17.55 -16.68
CA SER A 79 26.47 -17.01 -18.02
C SER A 79 25.66 -15.71 -17.99
N ALA A 80 24.54 -15.70 -17.26
CA ALA A 80 23.69 -14.52 -17.08
C ALA A 80 24.42 -13.37 -16.34
N VAL A 81 25.07 -13.65 -15.22
CA VAL A 81 25.82 -12.63 -14.44
C VAL A 81 26.95 -12.03 -15.26
N ALA A 82 27.78 -12.87 -15.91
CA ALA A 82 28.90 -12.41 -16.72
C ALA A 82 28.44 -11.59 -17.94
N ALA A 83 27.32 -11.96 -18.57
CA ALA A 83 26.74 -11.19 -19.65
C ALA A 83 26.29 -9.80 -19.18
N LEU A 84 25.50 -9.71 -18.10
CA LEU A 84 25.07 -8.43 -17.53
C LEU A 84 26.26 -7.54 -17.09
N GLN A 85 27.28 -8.14 -16.47
CA GLN A 85 28.50 -7.42 -16.09
C GLN A 85 29.30 -6.94 -17.30
N SER A 86 29.36 -7.71 -18.40
CA SER A 86 29.99 -7.25 -19.65
C SER A 86 29.20 -6.12 -20.34
N GLU A 87 27.89 -6.03 -20.09
CA GLU A 87 27.09 -4.85 -20.44
C GLU A 87 27.34 -3.62 -19.54
N GLY A 88 28.10 -3.78 -18.46
CA GLY A 88 28.47 -2.72 -17.51
C GLY A 88 27.53 -2.58 -16.32
N LEU A 89 26.62 -3.54 -16.11
CA LEU A 89 25.69 -3.56 -14.98
C LEU A 89 26.32 -4.22 -13.75
N LYS A 90 26.07 -3.63 -12.58
CA LYS A 90 26.26 -4.29 -11.29
C LYS A 90 25.05 -5.18 -11.03
N VAL A 91 25.27 -6.37 -10.47
CA VAL A 91 24.20 -7.36 -10.32
C VAL A 91 23.86 -7.57 -8.85
N ILE A 92 22.58 -7.53 -8.50
CA ILE A 92 22.06 -7.97 -7.21
C ILE A 92 21.29 -9.28 -7.42
N LEU A 93 21.90 -10.41 -7.07
CA LEU A 93 21.24 -11.71 -7.10
C LEU A 93 20.28 -11.82 -5.92
N VAL A 94 19.01 -12.12 -6.20
CA VAL A 94 17.99 -12.42 -5.20
C VAL A 94 17.66 -13.91 -5.28
N SER A 95 17.84 -14.64 -4.17
CA SER A 95 17.71 -16.11 -4.15
C SER A 95 17.20 -16.63 -2.82
N SER A 96 16.29 -17.60 -2.83
CA SER A 96 15.92 -18.38 -1.64
C SER A 96 17.05 -19.32 -1.19
N ARG A 97 17.95 -19.68 -2.12
CA ARG A 97 19.08 -20.59 -1.90
C ARG A 97 20.31 -19.85 -1.38
N ASP A 98 21.18 -20.59 -0.71
CA ASP A 98 22.52 -20.07 -0.40
C ASP A 98 23.42 -20.19 -1.63
N LEU A 99 23.76 -19.03 -2.20
CA LEU A 99 24.69 -18.91 -3.34
C LEU A 99 26.14 -18.63 -2.90
N SER A 100 26.46 -18.62 -1.60
CA SER A 100 27.85 -18.37 -1.14
C SER A 100 28.87 -19.33 -1.78
N PRO A 101 28.64 -20.67 -1.82
CA PRO A 101 29.56 -21.62 -2.46
C PRO A 101 29.73 -21.41 -3.98
N PHE A 102 28.79 -20.70 -4.61
CA PHE A 102 28.86 -20.34 -6.02
C PHE A 102 29.76 -19.12 -6.28
N LEU A 103 29.75 -18.16 -5.35
CA LEU A 103 30.52 -16.92 -5.37
C LEU A 103 31.99 -17.14 -4.96
N ASP A 104 32.23 -18.04 -4.02
CA ASP A 104 33.59 -18.37 -3.53
C ASP A 104 34.45 -19.11 -4.58
N GLY A 105 33.81 -19.72 -5.57
CA GLY A 105 34.48 -20.37 -6.69
C GLY A 105 35.17 -19.34 -7.58
N HIS A 106 36.52 -19.37 -7.64
CA HIS A 106 37.39 -18.41 -8.33
C HIS A 106 37.30 -18.47 -9.88
N THR A 107 36.10 -18.51 -10.46
CA THR A 107 35.90 -18.36 -11.90
C THR A 107 36.13 -16.91 -12.30
N SER A 108 37.24 -16.64 -12.99
CA SER A 108 37.72 -15.32 -13.40
C SER A 108 36.80 -14.49 -14.33
N ALA A 109 35.62 -15.00 -14.66
CA ALA A 109 34.64 -14.37 -15.54
C ALA A 109 33.63 -13.45 -14.82
N ILE A 110 33.54 -13.51 -13.49
CA ILE A 110 32.59 -12.71 -12.70
C ILE A 110 33.37 -11.74 -11.80
N ASP A 111 33.04 -10.45 -11.90
CA ASP A 111 33.55 -9.43 -11.00
C ASP A 111 32.76 -9.45 -9.69
N ALA A 112 33.35 -10.03 -8.64
CA ALA A 112 32.77 -10.07 -7.31
C ALA A 112 32.57 -8.68 -6.68
N THR A 113 33.28 -7.64 -7.14
CA THR A 113 33.09 -6.25 -6.64
C THR A 113 31.86 -5.57 -7.22
N SER A 114 31.34 -6.10 -8.34
CA SER A 114 30.12 -5.66 -9.02
C SER A 114 28.96 -6.66 -8.84
N LEU A 115 28.99 -7.42 -7.74
CA LEU A 115 28.01 -8.47 -7.42
C LEU A 115 27.61 -8.43 -5.94
N LEU A 116 26.30 -8.40 -5.68
CA LEU A 116 25.70 -8.53 -4.36
C LEU A 116 24.74 -9.72 -4.34
N HIS A 117 24.66 -10.43 -3.22
CA HIS A 117 23.68 -11.51 -3.03
C HIS A 117 22.75 -11.16 -1.86
N VAL A 118 21.45 -11.23 -2.11
CA VAL A 118 20.37 -11.00 -1.14
C VAL A 118 19.55 -12.27 -1.01
N LYS A 119 19.53 -12.83 0.20
CA LYS A 119 18.72 -14.02 0.48
C LYS A 119 17.24 -13.65 0.57
N ALA A 120 16.42 -14.24 -0.30
CA ALA A 120 14.97 -14.14 -0.24
C ALA A 120 14.43 -14.88 0.99
N LEU A 121 13.44 -14.28 1.64
CA LEU A 121 12.70 -14.82 2.78
C LEU A 121 11.27 -15.18 2.41
N ASN A 122 10.80 -14.70 1.25
CA ASN A 122 9.51 -14.99 0.65
C ASN A 122 9.74 -15.67 -0.71
N GLU A 123 8.70 -15.74 -1.55
CA GLU A 123 8.87 -16.08 -2.96
C GLU A 123 9.85 -15.12 -3.65
N THR A 124 10.80 -15.68 -4.42
CA THR A 124 11.96 -14.93 -4.93
C THR A 124 11.56 -13.75 -5.81
N ALA A 125 10.50 -13.87 -6.63
CA ALA A 125 9.95 -12.76 -7.42
C ALA A 125 9.38 -11.62 -6.55
N VAL A 126 8.77 -11.92 -5.40
CA VAL A 126 8.24 -10.91 -4.47
C VAL A 126 9.38 -10.14 -3.80
N ASP A 127 10.45 -10.83 -3.38
CA ASP A 127 11.62 -10.17 -2.78
C ASP A 127 12.51 -9.46 -3.82
N LEU A 128 12.59 -9.97 -5.06
CA LEU A 128 13.21 -9.29 -6.20
C LEU A 128 12.61 -7.89 -6.39
N LEU A 129 11.28 -7.80 -6.44
CA LEU A 129 10.59 -6.53 -6.67
C LEU A 129 10.73 -5.57 -5.49
N LYS A 130 10.95 -6.06 -4.27
CA LYS A 130 11.30 -5.20 -3.12
C LYS A 130 12.69 -4.59 -3.31
N VAL A 131 13.68 -5.42 -3.68
CA VAL A 131 15.06 -4.97 -3.95
C VAL A 131 15.08 -3.98 -5.12
N ALA A 132 14.37 -4.26 -6.21
CA ALA A 132 14.33 -3.40 -7.39
C ALA A 132 13.64 -2.03 -7.13
N ASP A 133 12.58 -1.98 -6.33
CA ASP A 133 11.93 -0.75 -5.87
C ASP A 133 12.81 0.05 -4.88
N GLU A 134 13.54 -0.64 -4.00
CA GLU A 134 14.41 -0.04 -2.99
C GLU A 134 15.69 0.57 -3.60
N TYR A 135 16.35 -0.16 -4.49
CA TYR A 135 17.52 0.32 -5.26
C TYR A 135 17.13 1.13 -6.51
N ARG A 136 15.83 1.26 -6.80
CA ARG A 136 15.27 1.95 -7.98
C ARG A 136 15.98 1.51 -9.27
N CYS A 137 16.07 0.22 -9.53
CA CYS A 137 16.90 -0.32 -10.62
C CYS A 137 16.12 -1.25 -11.58
N PRO A 138 16.64 -1.46 -12.81
CA PRO A 138 16.27 -2.58 -13.67
C PRO A 138 16.21 -3.92 -12.94
N PHE A 139 15.32 -4.80 -13.38
CA PHE A 139 15.19 -6.15 -12.83
C PHE A 139 14.98 -7.21 -13.90
N MET A 140 15.39 -8.44 -13.61
CA MET A 140 15.31 -9.60 -14.48
C MET A 140 14.64 -10.77 -13.77
N ALA A 141 13.54 -11.27 -14.34
CA ALA A 141 12.75 -12.38 -13.81
C ALA A 141 12.37 -13.36 -14.93
N THR A 142 12.12 -14.63 -14.58
CA THR A 142 11.63 -15.65 -15.54
C THR A 142 10.13 -15.54 -15.74
N ASP A 143 9.42 -15.35 -14.63
CA ASP A 143 7.97 -15.32 -14.60
C ASP A 143 7.42 -14.00 -15.15
N ASP A 144 6.17 -14.04 -15.62
CA ASP A 144 5.46 -12.81 -15.95
C ASP A 144 5.08 -12.06 -14.67
N VAL A 145 5.97 -11.15 -14.25
CA VAL A 145 5.76 -10.25 -13.11
C VAL A 145 4.48 -9.42 -13.22
N ALA A 146 3.84 -9.31 -14.40
CA ALA A 146 2.54 -8.68 -14.52
C ALA A 146 1.44 -9.40 -13.70
N SER A 147 1.59 -10.71 -13.45
CA SER A 147 0.74 -11.46 -12.52
C SER A 147 0.79 -10.91 -11.08
N LEU A 148 1.90 -10.27 -10.70
CA LEU A 148 2.10 -9.68 -9.38
C LEU A 148 1.50 -8.27 -9.24
N HIS A 149 0.94 -7.67 -10.31
CA HIS A 149 0.33 -6.33 -10.25
C HIS A 149 -0.79 -6.21 -9.21
N GLY A 150 -1.56 -7.29 -8.98
CA GLY A 150 -2.63 -7.34 -7.97
C GLY A 150 -2.26 -8.13 -6.71
N ASP A 151 -1.02 -8.63 -6.59
CA ASP A 151 -0.65 -9.54 -5.51
C ASP A 151 -0.55 -8.80 -4.18
N TRP A 152 -1.41 -9.18 -3.22
CA TRP A 152 -1.52 -8.61 -1.88
C TRP A 152 -0.21 -8.68 -1.06
N ARG A 153 0.75 -9.53 -1.46
CA ARG A 153 2.08 -9.65 -0.83
C ARG A 153 3.00 -8.49 -1.22
N LEU A 154 2.73 -7.81 -2.32
CA LEU A 154 3.31 -6.52 -2.66
C LEU A 154 2.43 -5.39 -2.10
N PRO A 155 3.00 -4.44 -1.33
CA PRO A 155 2.28 -3.21 -0.99
C PRO A 155 1.84 -2.47 -2.25
N TRP A 156 0.67 -1.83 -2.22
CA TRP A 156 0.11 -1.08 -3.37
C TRP A 156 1.13 -0.12 -4.02
N ARG A 157 2.00 0.53 -3.24
CA ARG A 157 3.04 1.43 -3.76
C ARG A 157 4.04 0.71 -4.68
N ARG A 158 4.34 -0.56 -4.40
CA ARG A 158 5.19 -1.42 -5.25
C ARG A 158 4.42 -1.99 -6.43
N GLN A 159 3.14 -2.31 -6.27
CA GLN A 159 2.25 -2.66 -7.39
C GLN A 159 2.15 -1.50 -8.39
N ASP A 160 2.02 -0.27 -7.89
CA ASP A 160 1.97 0.96 -8.68
C ASP A 160 3.31 1.27 -9.37
N TRP A 161 4.40 1.24 -8.60
CA TRP A 161 5.74 1.35 -9.17
C TRP A 161 5.96 0.31 -10.28
N LEU A 162 5.63 -0.97 -10.04
CA LEU A 162 5.76 -2.04 -11.02
C LEU A 162 4.93 -1.75 -12.29
N ARG A 163 3.66 -1.37 -12.15
CA ARG A 163 2.79 -1.00 -13.29
C ARG A 163 3.41 0.14 -14.12
N ARG A 164 4.03 1.13 -13.48
CA ARG A 164 4.66 2.29 -14.15
C ARG A 164 6.03 1.96 -14.77
N VAL A 165 6.86 1.13 -14.12
CA VAL A 165 8.23 0.86 -14.59
C VAL A 165 8.42 -0.42 -15.41
N MET A 166 7.51 -1.40 -15.32
CA MET A 166 7.66 -2.70 -16.01
C MET A 166 7.96 -2.55 -17.51
N PRO A 167 7.33 -1.64 -18.30
CA PRO A 167 7.64 -1.46 -19.71
C PRO A 167 9.05 -0.92 -20.02
N HIS A 168 9.79 -0.48 -19.00
CA HIS A 168 11.04 0.26 -19.14
C HIS A 168 12.22 -0.36 -18.38
N LEU A 169 11.96 -1.10 -17.30
CA LEU A 169 12.96 -1.63 -16.39
C LEU A 169 13.00 -3.17 -16.31
N HIS A 170 12.00 -3.88 -16.85
CA HIS A 170 12.02 -5.34 -16.92
C HIS A 170 12.93 -5.81 -18.06
N ILE A 171 14.09 -6.38 -17.70
CA ILE A 171 14.99 -7.08 -18.63
C ILE A 171 14.46 -8.52 -18.77
N ARG A 172 13.93 -8.86 -19.94
CA ARG A 172 13.60 -10.25 -20.29
C ARG A 172 14.86 -10.99 -20.73
N PHE A 173 14.92 -12.29 -20.52
CA PHE A 173 16.04 -13.12 -20.96
C PHE A 173 15.59 -14.42 -21.62
N THR A 174 16.51 -15.03 -22.37
CA THR A 174 16.35 -16.35 -22.97
C THR A 174 17.67 -17.11 -22.89
N PHE A 175 17.59 -18.45 -22.89
CA PHE A 175 18.73 -19.32 -23.12
C PHE A 175 18.54 -20.06 -24.44
N THR A 176 19.57 -20.11 -25.27
CA THR A 176 19.60 -20.91 -26.50
C THR A 176 19.73 -22.40 -26.17
N ALA A 177 19.58 -23.28 -27.16
CA ALA A 177 19.67 -24.73 -26.98
C ALA A 177 21.07 -25.21 -26.52
N ASP A 178 22.12 -24.46 -26.86
CA ASP A 178 23.51 -24.63 -26.43
C ASP A 178 23.82 -23.94 -25.08
N GLY A 179 22.84 -23.29 -24.46
CA GLY A 179 22.97 -22.66 -23.13
C GLY A 179 23.59 -21.26 -23.15
N ALA A 180 23.77 -20.64 -24.32
CA ALA A 180 24.15 -19.23 -24.40
C ALA A 180 23.01 -18.34 -23.89
N PHE A 181 23.38 -17.33 -23.09
CA PHE A 181 22.44 -16.39 -22.49
C PHE A 181 22.21 -15.19 -23.42
N GLY A 182 20.94 -14.79 -23.58
CA GLY A 182 20.55 -13.56 -24.25
C GLY A 182 19.64 -12.72 -23.38
N ALA A 183 19.89 -11.41 -23.30
CA ALA A 183 19.05 -10.45 -22.57
C ALA A 183 18.45 -9.40 -23.51
N ALA A 184 17.15 -9.22 -23.43
CA ALA A 184 16.42 -8.14 -24.10
C ALA A 184 16.43 -6.89 -23.20
N ILE A 185 17.58 -6.22 -23.13
CA ILE A 185 17.76 -4.99 -22.35
C ILE A 185 16.90 -3.85 -22.95
N PRO A 186 15.99 -3.23 -22.16
CA PRO A 186 15.15 -2.12 -22.61
C PRO A 186 15.95 -0.92 -23.14
N GLN A 187 15.37 -0.19 -24.09
CA GLN A 187 16.05 0.92 -24.77
C GLN A 187 16.59 1.99 -23.81
N LYS A 188 15.78 2.44 -22.82
CA LYS A 188 16.21 3.44 -21.82
C LYS A 188 17.43 2.98 -21.00
N VAL A 189 17.54 1.68 -20.71
CA VAL A 189 18.71 1.09 -20.03
C VAL A 189 19.92 1.04 -20.98
N ARG A 190 19.71 0.63 -22.24
CA ARG A 190 20.78 0.55 -23.25
C ARG A 190 21.42 1.91 -23.56
N GLU A 191 20.60 2.94 -23.79
CA GLU A 191 21.07 4.31 -24.02
C GLU A 191 21.93 4.83 -22.86
N TYR A 192 21.55 4.47 -21.63
CA TYR A 192 22.35 4.77 -20.45
C TYR A 192 23.70 4.04 -20.45
N LEU A 193 23.72 2.73 -20.71
CA LEU A 193 24.94 1.92 -20.73
C LEU A 193 25.91 2.36 -21.85
N GLU A 194 25.38 2.73 -23.02
CA GLU A 194 26.16 3.31 -24.12
C GLU A 194 26.77 4.67 -23.72
N ALA A 195 25.98 5.55 -23.09
CA ALA A 195 26.47 6.84 -22.57
C ALA A 195 27.51 6.67 -21.44
N ALA A 196 27.39 5.64 -20.60
CA ALA A 196 28.36 5.32 -19.55
C ALA A 196 29.68 4.75 -20.10
N ARG A 197 29.65 4.13 -21.29
CA ARG A 197 30.83 3.61 -22.00
C ARG A 197 31.63 4.69 -22.75
N GLU A 198 31.01 5.80 -23.16
CA GLU A 198 31.68 6.89 -23.88
C GLU A 198 32.91 7.51 -23.15
N PRO A 199 32.84 7.86 -21.85
CA PRO A 199 33.97 8.48 -21.12
C PRO A 199 35.23 7.62 -21.08
N LEU A 200 35.07 6.29 -21.04
CA LEU A 200 36.19 5.33 -21.07
C LEU A 200 36.89 5.31 -22.43
N ARG A 201 36.17 5.49 -23.53
CA ARG A 201 36.75 5.52 -24.89
C ARG A 201 37.52 6.81 -25.20
N LYS A 202 37.16 7.94 -24.58
CA LYS A 202 37.71 9.27 -24.89
C LYS A 202 38.97 9.64 -24.08
N SER A 203 39.50 8.76 -23.23
CA SER A 203 40.68 9.02 -22.39
C SER A 203 41.77 7.94 -22.51
N PRO A 204 42.61 7.97 -23.58
CA PRO A 204 43.61 6.91 -23.84
C PRO A 204 44.82 6.91 -22.88
N ASN A 205 44.83 7.72 -21.82
CA ASN A 205 46.01 7.98 -20.98
C ASN A 205 45.73 7.89 -19.47
N ARG A 206 44.71 7.12 -19.04
CA ARG A 206 44.37 6.97 -17.62
C ARG A 206 44.72 5.58 -17.07
N THR A 207 45.73 5.55 -16.20
CA THR A 207 46.08 4.41 -15.34
C THR A 207 44.85 3.95 -14.54
N PRO A 208 44.57 2.64 -14.41
CA PRO A 208 43.39 2.17 -13.68
C PRO A 208 43.50 2.51 -12.19
N LEU A 209 42.60 3.38 -11.72
CA LEU A 209 42.38 3.60 -10.28
C LEU A 209 41.38 2.57 -9.78
N ALA A 210 41.75 1.83 -8.73
CA ALA A 210 40.90 0.82 -8.11
C ALA A 210 39.62 1.45 -7.53
N SER A 211 38.47 1.06 -8.08
CA SER A 211 37.15 1.49 -7.62
C SER A 211 36.61 0.58 -6.51
N ALA A 212 37.17 0.72 -5.31
CA ALA A 212 36.78 -0.08 -4.14
C ALA A 212 36.28 0.81 -2.98
N ALA A 213 34.99 1.16 -3.02
CA ALA A 213 34.23 1.74 -1.89
C ALA A 213 32.73 1.77 -2.24
N TRP A 214 32.02 0.64 -2.06
CA TRP A 214 30.55 0.56 -2.23
C TRP A 214 29.79 0.16 -0.96
N LEU A 215 30.51 -0.24 0.09
CA LEU A 215 30.00 -0.38 1.45
C LEU A 215 30.69 0.66 2.33
N GLY A 216 29.92 1.38 3.15
CA GLY A 216 30.46 2.43 4.02
C GLY A 216 31.50 1.86 4.98
N GLY A 217 32.68 2.48 5.02
CA GLY A 217 33.82 1.95 5.76
C GLY A 217 33.62 1.96 7.27
N LEU A 218 33.58 0.76 7.85
CA LEU A 218 34.13 0.51 9.19
C LEU A 218 35.39 -0.34 9.01
N GLU A 219 36.53 0.35 8.92
CA GLU A 219 37.84 -0.28 8.81
C GLU A 219 38.20 -0.91 10.16
N ALA A 220 38.03 -2.23 10.27
CA ALA A 220 38.36 -2.97 11.47
C ALA A 220 39.89 -3.13 11.58
N PRO A 221 40.52 -2.82 12.73
CA PRO A 221 41.96 -2.92 12.87
C PRO A 221 42.41 -4.39 12.82
N GLN A 222 43.41 -4.68 11.97
CA GLN A 222 44.04 -6.01 11.95
C GLN A 222 44.72 -6.31 13.31
N PRO A 223 44.47 -7.48 13.93
CA PRO A 223 45.25 -7.93 15.07
C PRO A 223 46.64 -8.40 14.61
N PRO A 224 47.71 -8.15 15.41
CA PRO A 224 49.06 -8.58 15.06
C PRO A 224 49.21 -10.11 15.11
N ALA A 225 50.03 -10.64 14.20
CA ALA A 225 50.30 -12.08 14.13
C ALA A 225 51.14 -12.57 15.33
N GLY A 226 50.76 -13.72 15.88
CA GLY A 226 51.63 -14.54 16.74
C GLY A 226 51.15 -14.75 18.17
N SER A 227 50.44 -15.85 18.42
CA SER A 227 50.43 -16.56 19.70
C SER A 227 49.98 -18.02 19.51
N PRO A 228 50.59 -19.01 20.18
CA PRO A 228 50.27 -20.43 20.00
C PRO A 228 49.01 -20.85 20.75
N LEU A 229 48.27 -21.81 20.19
CA LEU A 229 47.07 -22.41 20.78
C LEU A 229 47.41 -23.32 21.99
N PRO A 230 46.69 -23.20 23.13
CA PRO A 230 46.69 -24.21 24.18
C PRO A 230 45.73 -25.39 23.84
N PRO A 231 45.90 -26.58 24.45
CA PRO A 231 45.14 -27.77 24.10
C PRO A 231 43.67 -27.73 24.58
N HIS A 232 42.78 -28.32 23.77
CA HIS A 232 41.37 -28.53 24.10
C HIS A 232 41.19 -29.36 25.38
N VAL A 233 40.47 -28.81 26.37
CA VAL A 233 39.87 -29.57 27.46
C VAL A 233 38.35 -29.50 27.31
N SER A 234 37.73 -30.64 27.00
CA SER A 234 36.28 -30.73 26.82
C SER A 234 35.59 -30.91 28.17
N ASN A 235 35.04 -29.83 28.72
CA ASN A 235 34.13 -29.84 29.86
C ASN A 235 32.77 -29.29 29.41
N ALA A 236 31.88 -30.19 28.97
CA ALA A 236 30.47 -29.85 28.75
C ALA A 236 29.76 -29.72 30.12
N PRO A 237 29.04 -28.62 30.39
CA PRO A 237 28.22 -28.51 31.59
C PRO A 237 27.00 -29.45 31.51
N PRO A 238 26.51 -29.98 32.65
CA PRO A 238 25.33 -30.85 32.65
C PRO A 238 24.06 -30.11 32.23
N GLU A 239 23.21 -30.84 31.51
CA GLU A 239 21.94 -30.37 30.95
C GLU A 239 20.92 -30.00 32.05
N PRO A 240 20.22 -28.86 31.95
CA PRO A 240 19.24 -28.46 32.96
C PRO A 240 17.98 -29.34 32.89
N PRO A 241 17.34 -29.67 34.03
CA PRO A 241 16.17 -30.55 34.05
C PRO A 241 14.95 -29.91 33.37
N LEU A 242 14.20 -30.74 32.64
CA LEU A 242 12.98 -30.36 31.94
C LEU A 242 11.88 -29.87 32.91
N PRO A 243 11.07 -28.87 32.52
CA PRO A 243 9.95 -28.40 33.33
C PRO A 243 8.84 -29.46 33.43
N PRO A 244 8.08 -29.51 34.55
CA PRO A 244 6.99 -30.45 34.71
C PRO A 244 5.81 -30.15 33.76
N PRO A 245 5.04 -31.18 33.35
CA PRO A 245 3.89 -31.00 32.46
C PRO A 245 2.76 -30.19 33.14
N PRO A 246 1.98 -29.40 32.36
CA PRO A 246 0.87 -28.63 32.90
C PRO A 246 -0.27 -29.54 33.43
N PRO A 247 -1.03 -29.10 34.45
CA PRO A 247 -2.16 -29.86 34.97
C PRO A 247 -3.29 -29.98 33.93
N PRO A 248 -4.11 -31.06 33.98
CA PRO A 248 -5.18 -31.29 33.02
C PRO A 248 -6.24 -30.19 33.08
N ALA A 249 -6.67 -29.72 31.91
CA ALA A 249 -7.70 -28.71 31.76
C ALA A 249 -9.03 -29.21 32.34
N LYS A 250 -9.65 -28.40 33.22
CA LYS A 250 -11.02 -28.63 33.68
C LYS A 250 -11.99 -28.30 32.54
N ALA A 251 -12.95 -29.19 32.30
CA ALA A 251 -13.95 -29.02 31.26
C ALA A 251 -14.74 -27.73 31.44
N LEU A 252 -14.85 -26.93 30.37
CA LEU A 252 -15.80 -25.82 30.31
C LEU A 252 -17.21 -26.37 30.15
N VAL A 253 -18.15 -25.79 30.89
CA VAL A 253 -19.59 -26.07 30.75
C VAL A 253 -20.12 -25.40 29.48
N SER A 254 -20.97 -26.10 28.71
CA SER A 254 -21.60 -25.55 27.50
C SER A 254 -22.49 -24.35 27.81
N ALA A 255 -22.51 -23.38 26.91
CA ALA A 255 -23.33 -22.16 27.00
C ALA A 255 -24.09 -21.93 25.69
N ASP A 256 -25.04 -22.82 25.38
CA ASP A 256 -26.04 -22.60 24.32
C ASP A 256 -27.17 -21.72 24.85
N ALA A 257 -27.14 -20.43 24.51
CA ALA A 257 -28.29 -19.52 24.64
C ALA A 257 -28.24 -18.49 23.50
N PRO A 258 -29.33 -18.31 22.72
CA PRO A 258 -29.31 -17.46 21.54
C PRO A 258 -29.27 -15.96 21.87
N ALA A 259 -28.61 -15.19 21.01
CA ALA A 259 -28.43 -13.75 21.14
C ALA A 259 -29.75 -12.99 20.94
N ALA A 260 -30.52 -12.80 22.00
CA ALA A 260 -31.57 -11.79 22.07
C ALA A 260 -30.95 -10.41 22.37
N THR A 261 -31.43 -9.36 21.70
CA THR A 261 -30.82 -8.03 21.67
C THR A 261 -30.90 -7.31 23.03
N TRP A 262 -29.80 -7.30 23.81
CA TRP A 262 -29.76 -6.67 25.14
C TRP A 262 -29.92 -5.14 25.14
N SER A 263 -29.81 -4.49 23.97
CA SER A 263 -29.90 -3.02 23.79
C SER A 263 -31.22 -2.39 24.26
N GLN A 264 -32.28 -3.19 24.47
CA GLN A 264 -33.56 -2.72 25.02
C GLN A 264 -33.75 -3.03 26.52
N ALA A 265 -32.96 -3.94 27.10
CA ALA A 265 -33.14 -4.40 28.48
C ALA A 265 -32.49 -3.48 29.53
N LEU A 266 -31.49 -2.71 29.12
CA LEU A 266 -30.85 -1.68 29.94
C LEU A 266 -31.13 -0.31 29.33
N GLY A 267 -32.00 0.46 29.97
CA GLY A 267 -32.32 1.85 29.60
C GLY A 267 -31.18 2.82 29.87
N TRP A 268 -30.00 2.58 29.29
CA TRP A 268 -28.83 3.46 29.34
C TRP A 268 -29.03 4.67 28.42
N ALA A 269 -29.91 5.58 28.85
CA ALA A 269 -29.88 6.95 28.35
C ALA A 269 -28.51 7.60 28.72
N PRO A 270 -27.92 8.41 27.84
CA PRO A 270 -26.64 9.10 28.10
C PRO A 270 -26.66 10.06 29.31
N ALA A 271 -27.83 10.30 29.92
CA ALA A 271 -27.97 11.02 31.18
C ALA A 271 -27.35 10.31 32.39
N ALA A 272 -27.27 8.97 32.40
CA ALA A 272 -26.86 8.21 33.58
C ALA A 272 -25.35 8.30 33.92
N ALA A 273 -24.50 8.69 32.95
CA ALA A 273 -23.05 8.81 33.16
C ALA A 273 -22.66 10.00 34.06
N LYS A 274 -23.48 11.07 34.10
CA LYS A 274 -23.19 12.32 34.84
C LYS A 274 -23.00 12.14 36.35
N GLY A 275 -23.47 11.03 36.93
CA GLY A 275 -23.36 10.77 38.37
C GLY A 275 -22.07 10.07 38.84
N ARG A 276 -21.20 9.59 37.93
CA ARG A 276 -20.03 8.77 38.29
C ARG A 276 -18.67 9.40 37.95
N GLY A 277 -18.64 10.64 37.48
CA GLY A 277 -17.40 11.27 36.99
C GLY A 277 -16.79 10.56 35.77
N LEU A 278 -17.60 9.75 35.05
CA LEU A 278 -17.17 9.11 33.82
C LEU A 278 -17.12 10.15 32.71
N THR A 279 -16.00 10.20 31.99
CA THR A 279 -15.79 11.12 30.88
C THR A 279 -16.85 10.93 29.80
N PRO A 280 -17.45 12.01 29.26
CA PRO A 280 -18.46 11.89 28.23
C PRO A 280 -17.85 11.28 26.95
N PHE A 281 -18.60 10.35 26.35
CA PHE A 281 -18.27 9.75 25.06
C PHE A 281 -19.52 9.62 24.19
N THR A 282 -19.31 9.49 22.88
CA THR A 282 -20.33 9.18 21.87
C THR A 282 -19.82 8.06 21.00
N TYR A 283 -20.63 7.03 20.72
CA TYR A 283 -20.24 5.89 19.88
C TYR A 283 -21.36 5.53 18.90
N ASP A 284 -21.02 4.76 17.87
CA ASP A 284 -21.94 4.15 16.93
C ASP A 284 -21.39 2.82 16.37
N ASP A 285 -22.31 1.88 16.10
CA ASP A 285 -22.00 0.49 15.72
C ASP A 285 -21.85 0.28 14.20
N GLU A 286 -21.90 1.37 13.40
CA GLU A 286 -21.56 1.33 11.98
C GLU A 286 -20.10 0.86 11.78
N TRP A 287 -19.77 0.21 10.67
CA TRP A 287 -18.40 -0.26 10.42
C TRP A 287 -17.53 0.83 9.75
N PRO A 288 -16.25 1.03 10.16
CA PRO A 288 -15.60 0.46 11.35
C PRO A 288 -16.12 1.12 12.63
N CYS A 289 -16.26 0.38 13.73
CA CYS A 289 -16.84 0.92 14.96
C CYS A 289 -16.02 2.10 15.49
N ALA A 290 -16.71 3.19 15.83
CA ALA A 290 -16.10 4.47 16.14
C ALA A 290 -16.69 5.07 17.41
N ALA A 291 -15.87 5.81 18.13
CA ALA A 291 -16.30 6.61 19.25
C ALA A 291 -15.44 7.86 19.39
N VAL A 292 -15.95 8.87 20.09
CA VAL A 292 -15.16 10.03 20.52
C VAL A 292 -15.20 10.10 22.04
N ILE A 293 -14.04 10.28 22.66
CA ILE A 293 -13.89 10.56 24.10
C ILE A 293 -13.42 12.00 24.30
N TRP A 294 -13.94 12.65 25.35
CA TRP A 294 -13.48 13.96 25.81
C TRP A 294 -12.87 13.77 27.21
N PRO A 295 -11.53 13.61 27.33
CA PRO A 295 -10.89 13.50 28.64
C PRO A 295 -11.12 14.75 29.47
N GLU A 296 -11.35 14.58 30.77
CA GLU A 296 -11.48 15.68 31.72
C GLU A 296 -10.41 15.52 32.81
N GLY A 297 -9.29 16.25 32.68
CA GLY A 297 -8.16 16.16 33.60
C GLY A 297 -7.13 17.27 33.38
N PRO A 298 -6.27 17.56 34.39
CA PRO A 298 -5.32 18.67 34.34
C PRO A 298 -4.21 18.50 33.27
N CYS A 299 -3.97 17.26 32.81
CA CYS A 299 -3.02 16.96 31.74
C CYS A 299 -3.56 17.30 30.33
N HIS A 300 -4.86 17.52 30.19
CA HIS A 300 -5.54 17.69 28.90
C HIS A 300 -5.98 19.13 28.69
N ALA A 301 -5.71 19.69 27.51
CA ALA A 301 -6.20 21.02 27.17
C ALA A 301 -7.74 21.03 27.15
N PRO A 302 -8.43 22.08 27.65
CA PRO A 302 -9.89 22.16 27.61
C PRO A 302 -10.44 21.98 26.20
N GLY A 303 -11.40 21.05 26.05
CA GLY A 303 -11.97 20.71 24.74
C GLY A 303 -11.11 19.77 23.88
N THR A 304 -10.06 19.17 24.43
CA THR A 304 -9.39 18.02 23.80
C THR A 304 -10.40 16.88 23.62
N ALA A 305 -10.32 16.21 22.48
CA ALA A 305 -11.18 15.09 22.13
C ALA A 305 -10.42 14.12 21.22
N TYR A 306 -10.57 12.82 21.45
CA TYR A 306 -9.89 11.79 20.68
C TYR A 306 -10.92 10.95 19.92
N LEU A 307 -10.70 10.74 18.62
CA LEU A 307 -11.41 9.73 17.86
C LEU A 307 -10.78 8.36 18.17
N CYS A 308 -11.60 7.44 18.66
CA CYS A 308 -11.27 6.05 18.90
C CYS A 308 -11.86 5.18 17.79
N LEU A 309 -11.08 4.31 17.17
CA LEU A 309 -11.55 3.31 16.20
C LEU A 309 -11.21 1.88 16.66
N LEU A 310 -12.12 0.95 16.41
CA LEU A 310 -11.92 -0.49 16.62
C LEU A 310 -11.48 -1.19 15.34
N CYS A 311 -10.40 -1.97 15.41
CA CYS A 311 -9.97 -2.89 14.34
C CYS A 311 -10.07 -4.35 14.81
N ASP A 312 -11.24 -4.96 14.61
CA ASP A 312 -11.42 -6.41 14.78
C ASP A 312 -10.69 -7.18 13.67
N GLU A 313 -10.90 -6.76 12.43
CA GLU A 313 -10.42 -7.45 11.24
C GLU A 313 -9.51 -6.55 10.38
N LYS A 314 -8.19 -6.78 10.50
CA LYS A 314 -7.14 -6.00 9.82
C LYS A 314 -7.21 -6.00 8.29
N SER A 315 -7.91 -6.97 7.69
CA SER A 315 -8.04 -7.23 6.25
C SER A 315 -9.22 -6.51 5.61
N LYS A 316 -10.17 -5.99 6.40
CA LYS A 316 -11.45 -5.49 5.92
C LYS A 316 -11.42 -3.98 5.62
N GLY A 317 -12.03 -3.59 4.50
CA GLY A 317 -12.24 -2.20 4.06
C GLY A 317 -11.00 -1.29 4.18
N LEU A 318 -11.05 -0.31 5.08
CA LEU A 318 -9.99 0.69 5.26
C LEU A 318 -8.71 0.18 5.95
N PHE A 319 -8.75 -0.90 6.73
CA PHE A 319 -7.61 -1.33 7.56
C PHE A 319 -6.35 -1.78 6.79
N PRO A 320 -6.44 -2.43 5.62
CA PRO A 320 -5.30 -2.62 4.71
C PRO A 320 -4.58 -1.32 4.35
N TYR A 321 -5.33 -0.23 4.16
CA TYR A 321 -4.84 1.06 3.65
C TYR A 321 -4.41 2.05 4.73
N ALA A 322 -4.40 1.66 6.01
CA ALA A 322 -4.11 2.54 7.13
C ALA A 322 -2.81 3.34 6.98
N ILE A 323 -1.75 2.72 6.45
CA ILE A 323 -0.45 3.37 6.22
C ILE A 323 -0.60 4.48 5.18
N GLU A 324 -1.26 4.17 4.07
CA GLU A 324 -1.46 5.09 2.95
C GLU A 324 -2.32 6.29 3.33
N LEU A 325 -3.47 6.04 3.97
CA LEU A 325 -4.37 7.09 4.46
C LEU A 325 -3.63 8.04 5.42
N SER A 326 -2.79 7.52 6.32
CA SER A 326 -1.95 8.35 7.18
C SER A 326 -0.85 9.10 6.42
N SER A 327 -0.15 8.48 5.46
CA SER A 327 0.91 9.14 4.68
C SER A 327 0.40 10.16 3.66
N ARG A 328 -0.88 10.07 3.24
CA ARG A 328 -1.54 11.08 2.39
C ARG A 328 -1.89 12.37 3.17
N VAL A 329 -1.97 12.33 4.50
CA VAL A 329 -2.30 13.51 5.33
C VAL A 329 -1.15 14.01 6.21
N LEU A 330 -0.15 13.16 6.48
CA LEU A 330 1.02 13.47 7.31
C LEU A 330 2.28 12.97 6.60
N VAL A 331 3.38 13.74 6.69
CA VAL A 331 4.69 13.26 6.22
C VAL A 331 5.17 12.15 7.18
N CYS A 332 5.92 11.16 6.69
CA CYS A 332 6.25 9.95 7.48
C CYS A 332 7.04 10.22 8.78
N ASP A 333 7.77 11.34 8.86
CA ASP A 333 8.49 11.83 10.04
C ASP A 333 7.59 12.56 11.05
N GLN A 334 6.36 12.90 10.65
CA GLN A 334 5.36 13.60 11.46
C GLN A 334 4.39 12.66 12.19
N LEU A 335 4.68 11.36 12.25
CA LEU A 335 3.84 10.36 12.93
C LEU A 335 4.57 9.73 14.13
N GLN A 336 4.06 9.97 15.33
CA GLN A 336 4.48 9.29 16.55
C GLN A 336 3.40 8.29 16.99
N GLU A 337 3.81 7.09 17.39
CA GLU A 337 2.93 6.07 17.94
C GLU A 337 3.32 5.75 19.38
N LEU A 338 2.34 5.72 20.27
CA LEU A 338 2.44 5.28 21.66
C LEU A 338 1.51 4.08 21.86
N GLU A 339 1.86 3.14 22.74
CA GLU A 339 0.99 2.02 23.14
C GLU A 339 0.53 2.28 24.58
N ASP A 340 -0.75 2.04 24.86
CA ASP A 340 -1.38 2.09 26.18
C ASP A 340 -1.07 3.37 27.00
N GLU A 341 -1.11 4.55 26.38
CA GLU A 341 -0.77 5.86 26.98
C GLU A 341 -1.53 6.12 28.31
N GLU A 342 -0.79 6.20 29.42
CA GLU A 342 -1.36 6.25 30.79
C GLU A 342 -2.36 7.40 30.99
N ASP A 343 -2.06 8.58 30.44
CA ASP A 343 -2.86 9.82 30.58
C ASP A 343 -4.29 9.73 30.05
N ILE A 344 -4.61 8.70 29.24
CA ILE A 344 -5.95 8.47 28.66
C ILE A 344 -6.45 7.04 28.89
N ARG A 345 -5.70 6.22 29.63
CA ARG A 345 -6.00 4.79 29.79
C ARG A 345 -7.32 4.55 30.51
N GLY A 346 -7.65 5.38 31.52
CA GLY A 346 -8.91 5.24 32.26
C GLY A 346 -10.12 5.45 31.37
N GLU A 347 -10.08 6.49 30.55
CA GLU A 347 -11.11 6.90 29.60
C GLU A 347 -11.29 5.88 28.47
N VAL A 348 -10.20 5.39 27.89
CA VAL A 348 -10.25 4.38 26.83
C VAL A 348 -10.77 3.04 27.38
N CYS A 349 -10.34 2.61 28.56
CA CYS A 349 -10.87 1.41 29.20
C CYS A 349 -12.37 1.54 29.54
N ALA A 350 -12.81 2.71 30.02
CA ALA A 350 -14.22 2.98 30.29
C ALA A 350 -15.07 2.95 29.00
N LEU A 351 -14.58 3.54 27.91
CA LEU A 351 -15.19 3.45 26.58
C LEU A 351 -15.31 2.00 26.12
N VAL A 352 -14.21 1.24 26.10
CA VAL A 352 -14.19 -0.15 25.63
C VAL A 352 -15.15 -1.02 26.42
N GLY A 353 -15.19 -0.86 27.75
CA GLY A 353 -16.11 -1.59 28.61
C GLY A 353 -17.58 -1.27 28.33
N ALA A 354 -17.89 0.01 28.09
CA ALA A 354 -19.27 0.44 27.79
C ALA A 354 -19.72 0.04 26.36
N ALA A 355 -18.82 0.15 25.37
CA ALA A 355 -19.08 -0.20 23.98
C ALA A 355 -18.86 -1.70 23.66
N GLN A 356 -18.48 -2.51 24.67
CA GLN A 356 -18.27 -3.95 24.59
C GLN A 356 -17.23 -4.41 23.53
N TRP A 357 -16.25 -3.56 23.21
CA TRP A 357 -15.23 -3.81 22.17
C TRP A 357 -14.23 -4.94 22.50
N GLY A 358 -14.29 -5.58 23.67
CA GLY A 358 -13.52 -6.78 23.99
C GLY A 358 -12.00 -6.63 24.19
N PHE A 359 -11.40 -5.46 23.97
CA PHE A 359 -9.93 -5.27 24.05
C PHE A 359 -9.52 -4.08 24.92
N SER A 360 -8.85 -4.34 26.04
CA SER A 360 -8.37 -3.29 26.95
C SER A 360 -7.09 -2.56 26.48
N CYS A 361 -6.38 -3.08 25.48
CA CYS A 361 -5.16 -2.46 24.95
C CYS A 361 -5.46 -1.55 23.74
N PHE A 362 -4.75 -0.43 23.66
CA PHE A 362 -4.89 0.57 22.60
C PHE A 362 -3.53 1.15 22.16
N SER A 363 -3.52 1.84 21.02
CA SER A 363 -2.37 2.65 20.59
C SER A 363 -2.84 4.06 20.25
N THR A 364 -2.11 5.07 20.74
CA THR A 364 -2.30 6.47 20.34
C THR A 364 -1.41 6.76 19.13
N ALA A 365 -1.98 7.29 18.06
CA ALA A 365 -1.23 7.92 16.97
C ALA A 365 -1.30 9.44 17.13
N MET A 366 -0.16 10.12 17.04
CA MET A 366 -0.02 11.56 17.23
C MET A 366 0.73 12.21 16.05
N ALA A 367 0.21 13.35 15.59
CA ALA A 367 0.89 14.19 14.61
C ALA A 367 1.95 15.07 15.28
N VAL A 368 3.20 14.98 14.82
CA VAL A 368 4.35 15.70 15.37
C VAL A 368 4.90 16.70 14.35
N GLY A 369 5.08 17.96 14.76
CA GLY A 369 5.47 19.03 13.86
C GLY A 369 4.38 19.42 12.84
N GLY A 370 4.75 20.34 11.94
CA GLY A 370 3.86 20.79 10.86
C GLY A 370 2.60 21.54 11.30
N ARG A 371 1.61 21.58 10.40
CA ARG A 371 0.34 22.31 10.56
C ARG A 371 -0.59 21.70 11.61
N ASP A 372 -0.48 20.39 11.78
CA ASP A 372 -1.45 19.54 12.47
C ASP A 372 -0.84 18.91 13.75
N HIS A 373 0.25 19.51 14.26
CA HIS A 373 0.93 19.10 15.48
C HIS A 373 -0.01 18.96 16.68
N GLY A 374 0.18 17.90 17.46
CA GLY A 374 -0.55 17.64 18.70
C GLY A 374 -1.94 17.02 18.48
N ILE A 375 -2.38 16.83 17.23
CA ILE A 375 -3.56 15.99 16.96
C ILE A 375 -3.22 14.56 17.36
N ARG A 376 -4.13 13.94 18.11
CA ARG A 376 -4.03 12.57 18.60
C ARG A 376 -5.30 11.81 18.25
N ALA A 377 -5.17 10.51 18.03
CA ALA A 377 -6.30 9.59 17.87
C ALA A 377 -5.92 8.19 18.36
N VAL A 378 -6.93 7.37 18.70
CA VAL A 378 -6.76 6.10 19.40
C VAL A 378 -7.23 4.93 18.51
N GLY A 379 -6.45 3.86 18.51
CA GLY A 379 -6.80 2.60 17.85
C GLY A 379 -6.86 1.44 18.83
N VAL A 380 -7.99 0.74 18.85
CA VAL A 380 -8.26 -0.44 19.68
C VAL A 380 -8.28 -1.68 18.78
N GLY A 381 -7.88 -2.84 19.33
CA GLY A 381 -7.92 -4.11 18.59
C GLY A 381 -7.07 -5.21 19.20
N SER A 382 -7.28 -6.44 18.72
CA SER A 382 -6.76 -7.70 19.27
C SER A 382 -5.23 -7.82 19.38
N ASN A 383 -4.47 -7.02 18.62
CA ASN A 383 -3.01 -7.06 18.58
C ASN A 383 -2.41 -5.71 18.16
N SER A 384 -1.15 -5.44 18.47
CA SER A 384 -0.49 -4.15 18.16
C SER A 384 -0.58 -3.74 16.68
N LYS A 385 -0.53 -4.69 15.73
CA LYS A 385 -0.68 -4.35 14.30
C LYS A 385 -2.10 -3.86 13.98
N ALA A 386 -3.14 -4.43 14.59
CA ALA A 386 -4.52 -3.97 14.47
C ALA A 386 -4.71 -2.59 15.13
N ARG A 387 -4.22 -2.41 16.37
CA ARG A 387 -4.27 -1.14 17.11
C ARG A 387 -3.64 0.01 16.32
N LYS A 388 -2.41 -0.17 15.82
CA LYS A 388 -1.70 0.84 15.02
C LYS A 388 -2.41 1.16 13.70
N ARG A 389 -3.03 0.17 13.04
CA ARG A 389 -3.86 0.42 11.83
C ARG A 389 -5.07 1.29 12.16
N ALA A 390 -5.82 0.95 13.23
CA ALA A 390 -6.94 1.76 13.69
C ALA A 390 -6.51 3.19 14.06
N ALA A 391 -5.41 3.33 14.83
CA ALA A 391 -4.92 4.63 15.30
C ALA A 391 -4.51 5.54 14.12
N ARG A 392 -3.84 4.99 13.09
CA ARG A 392 -3.48 5.72 11.86
C ARG A 392 -4.70 6.18 11.06
N ILE A 393 -5.72 5.35 10.91
CA ILE A 393 -6.97 5.73 10.22
C ILE A 393 -7.72 6.78 11.03
N ALA A 394 -7.79 6.63 12.35
CA ALA A 394 -8.43 7.58 13.25
C ALA A 394 -7.73 8.95 13.14
N LEU A 395 -6.39 8.97 13.17
CA LEU A 395 -5.60 10.18 13.02
C LEU A 395 -5.80 10.82 11.64
N ALA A 396 -5.75 10.03 10.57
CA ALA A 396 -6.03 10.50 9.21
C ALA A 396 -7.42 11.14 9.08
N THR A 397 -8.43 10.52 9.71
CA THR A 397 -9.80 11.02 9.78
C THR A 397 -9.87 12.38 10.49
N VAL A 398 -9.20 12.53 11.65
CA VAL A 398 -9.19 13.79 12.42
C VAL A 398 -8.42 14.90 11.69
N VAL A 399 -7.29 14.59 11.04
CA VAL A 399 -6.56 15.58 10.21
C VAL A 399 -7.42 16.03 9.03
N ARG A 400 -8.07 15.09 8.33
CA ARG A 400 -8.98 15.37 7.19
C ARG A 400 -10.18 16.22 7.62
N LEU A 401 -10.72 16.00 8.83
CA LEU A 401 -11.76 16.84 9.43
C LEU A 401 -11.32 18.29 9.64
N ARG A 402 -10.10 18.53 10.15
CA ARG A 402 -9.54 19.88 10.37
C ARG A 402 -9.10 20.58 9.09
N SER A 403 -8.70 19.81 8.08
CA SER A 403 -8.11 20.32 6.84
C SER A 403 -8.88 19.82 5.61
N PRO A 404 -10.13 20.30 5.38
CA PRO A 404 -10.99 19.86 4.28
C PRO A 404 -10.43 20.18 2.87
N ALA A 405 -9.39 21.01 2.77
CA ALA A 405 -8.69 21.30 1.52
C ALA A 405 -7.82 20.13 0.98
N ILE A 406 -7.35 19.22 1.85
CA ILE A 406 -6.49 18.09 1.43
C ILE A 406 -7.36 16.99 0.83
N ALA A 407 -7.59 17.00 -0.49
CA ALA A 407 -8.31 15.94 -1.16
C ALA A 407 -7.59 14.59 -0.94
N THR A 408 -8.22 13.71 -0.17
CA THR A 408 -7.76 12.33 0.05
C THR A 408 -8.80 11.41 -0.57
N GLU A 409 -8.52 10.91 -1.75
CA GLU A 409 -9.28 9.81 -2.37
C GLU A 409 -9.06 8.53 -1.55
N SER A 410 -10.07 7.67 -1.51
CA SER A 410 -9.93 6.36 -0.85
C SER A 410 -9.07 5.45 -1.76
N PRO A 411 -8.05 4.77 -1.23
CA PRO A 411 -7.14 3.96 -2.05
C PRO A 411 -7.78 2.78 -2.79
N ASP A 412 -8.89 2.27 -2.27
CA ASP A 412 -9.73 1.23 -2.87
C ASP A 412 -10.75 1.78 -3.90
N GLY A 413 -10.74 3.09 -4.18
CA GLY A 413 -11.74 3.75 -5.02
C GLY A 413 -13.13 3.89 -4.37
N THR A 414 -13.36 3.32 -3.19
CA THR A 414 -14.66 3.40 -2.52
C THR A 414 -14.86 4.76 -1.86
N GLN A 415 -16.09 5.07 -1.41
CA GLN A 415 -16.33 6.27 -0.58
C GLN A 415 -16.17 6.00 0.92
N ALA A 416 -15.62 4.84 1.33
CA ALA A 416 -15.59 4.42 2.74
C ALA A 416 -14.82 5.40 3.66
N PHE A 417 -13.68 5.94 3.21
CA PHE A 417 -12.94 6.93 4.01
C PHE A 417 -13.70 8.26 4.11
N ALA A 418 -14.37 8.70 3.04
CA ALA A 418 -15.19 9.90 3.05
C ALA A 418 -16.42 9.74 3.97
N ALA A 419 -17.06 8.57 3.97
CA ALA A 419 -18.15 8.23 4.89
C ALA A 419 -17.68 8.24 6.34
N LEU A 420 -16.52 7.64 6.66
CA LEU A 420 -15.93 7.68 8.00
C LEU A 420 -15.64 9.11 8.48
N VAL A 421 -15.11 9.97 7.61
CA VAL A 421 -14.90 11.40 7.90
C VAL A 421 -16.21 12.12 8.19
N GLN A 422 -17.27 11.89 7.40
CA GLN A 422 -18.59 12.48 7.66
C GLN A 422 -19.21 11.97 8.97
N ARG A 423 -19.06 10.68 9.27
CA ARG A 423 -19.53 10.07 10.52
C ARG A 423 -18.80 10.63 11.74
N ALA A 424 -17.47 10.71 11.70
CA ALA A 424 -16.68 11.32 12.75
C ALA A 424 -17.08 12.79 12.98
N ARG A 425 -17.40 13.56 11.92
CA ARG A 425 -17.97 14.92 12.05
C ARG A 425 -19.26 14.94 12.87
N ARG A 426 -20.17 13.96 12.68
CA ARG A 426 -21.41 13.82 13.46
C ARG A 426 -21.11 13.51 14.93
N LEU A 427 -20.20 12.57 15.20
CA LEU A 427 -19.78 12.21 16.57
C LEU A 427 -19.22 13.42 17.33
N PHE A 428 -18.28 14.17 16.73
CA PHE A 428 -17.75 15.40 17.34
C PHE A 428 -18.81 16.48 17.56
N ALA A 429 -19.85 16.56 16.73
CA ALA A 429 -20.93 17.55 16.88
C ALA A 429 -21.95 17.18 17.98
N GLY A 430 -22.17 15.89 18.24
CA GLY A 430 -23.24 15.39 19.12
C GLY A 430 -23.17 15.85 20.59
N GLN A 431 -22.00 16.29 21.07
CA GLN A 431 -21.81 16.82 22.42
C GLN A 431 -22.19 18.30 22.59
N GLY A 432 -22.46 19.05 21.50
CA GLY A 432 -22.59 20.52 21.53
C GLY A 432 -21.28 21.27 21.84
N ARG A 433 -20.26 20.58 22.38
CA ARG A 433 -18.85 21.00 22.39
C ARG A 433 -18.30 20.94 20.97
N GLY A 434 -18.62 21.97 20.18
CA GLY A 434 -18.15 22.10 18.80
C GLY A 434 -16.64 21.90 18.69
N PHE A 435 -16.21 21.29 17.59
CA PHE A 435 -14.81 20.97 17.35
C PHE A 435 -13.93 22.23 17.54
N PRO A 436 -12.88 22.19 18.38
CA PRO A 436 -12.16 23.41 18.76
C PRO A 436 -11.62 24.10 17.50
N PRO A 437 -12.00 25.38 17.25
CA PRO A 437 -11.52 26.10 16.09
C PRO A 437 -9.99 26.11 16.14
N LYS A 438 -9.36 25.85 14.98
CA LYS A 438 -7.91 25.79 14.86
C LYS A 438 -7.32 27.06 15.50
N GLY A 439 -6.47 26.88 16.52
CA GLY A 439 -5.94 27.98 17.35
C GLY A 439 -5.07 28.95 16.58
N GLY A 440 -5.70 29.82 15.79
CA GLY A 440 -5.07 31.02 15.26
C GLY A 440 -4.95 32.03 16.40
N GLY A 441 -3.75 32.57 16.59
CA GLY A 441 -3.59 33.77 17.40
C GLY A 441 -4.52 34.86 16.85
N ALA A 442 -5.24 35.54 17.74
CA ALA A 442 -6.30 36.45 17.35
C ALA A 442 -5.79 37.56 16.42
N ALA A 443 -6.33 37.60 15.21
CA ALA A 443 -6.39 38.78 14.37
C ALA A 443 -7.84 39.28 14.40
N ASP A 444 -8.03 40.58 14.58
CA ASP A 444 -9.35 41.19 14.79
C ASP A 444 -10.31 40.92 13.62
N PRO A 445 -11.62 40.76 13.89
CA PRO A 445 -12.61 40.55 12.85
C PRO A 445 -12.79 41.81 11.98
N PRO A 446 -12.86 41.70 10.64
CA PRO A 446 -13.20 42.82 9.78
C PRO A 446 -14.67 43.26 9.98
N PRO A 447 -15.00 44.55 9.78
CA PRO A 447 -16.33 45.07 10.03
C PRO A 447 -17.38 44.51 9.06
N ALA A 448 -18.60 44.31 9.58
CA ALA A 448 -19.72 43.74 8.84
C ALA A 448 -20.23 44.66 7.71
N VAL A 449 -20.60 44.06 6.58
CA VAL A 449 -21.30 44.72 5.46
C VAL A 449 -22.80 44.37 5.55
N PRO A 450 -23.72 45.35 5.49
CA PRO A 450 -25.15 45.10 5.69
C PRO A 450 -25.80 44.39 4.49
N SER A 451 -26.75 43.51 4.80
CA SER A 451 -27.56 42.75 3.84
C SER A 451 -28.82 43.53 3.42
N ALA A 452 -29.26 43.38 2.17
CA ALA A 452 -30.51 43.94 1.66
C ALA A 452 -31.23 42.97 0.69
N CYS A 453 -32.42 42.54 1.10
CA CYS A 453 -33.51 41.96 0.30
C CYS A 453 -34.18 43.07 -0.56
N PRO A 454 -35.04 42.80 -1.59
CA PRO A 454 -36.14 41.83 -1.55
C PRO A 454 -36.47 41.03 -2.83
N ALA A 455 -37.48 40.17 -2.69
CA ALA A 455 -38.06 39.30 -3.72
C ALA A 455 -39.24 39.96 -4.46
N GLU A 456 -39.69 39.34 -5.56
CA GLU A 456 -41.11 39.30 -6.02
C GLU A 456 -41.31 38.18 -7.09
N PRO A 457 -42.55 37.77 -7.42
CA PRO A 457 -42.86 36.43 -7.94
C PRO A 457 -43.22 36.36 -9.44
N GLY A 458 -43.31 35.14 -9.99
CA GLY A 458 -43.83 34.88 -11.35
C GLY A 458 -44.28 33.43 -11.54
N ALA A 459 -45.41 33.21 -12.21
CA ALA A 459 -46.11 31.93 -12.26
C ALA A 459 -46.07 31.21 -13.63
N GLY A 460 -46.18 29.89 -13.59
CA GLY A 460 -47.06 29.13 -14.51
C GLY A 460 -46.44 28.41 -15.73
N GLN A 461 -47.19 27.42 -16.22
CA GLN A 461 -46.97 26.54 -17.39
C GLN A 461 -45.92 25.43 -17.14
N SER A 462 -46.19 24.12 -17.16
CA SER A 462 -47.21 23.26 -17.83
C SER A 462 -47.05 23.11 -19.35
N ALA A 463 -46.40 22.03 -19.80
CA ALA A 463 -46.71 21.30 -21.05
C ALA A 463 -45.94 19.95 -21.17
N ALA A 464 -46.66 18.94 -21.69
CA ALA A 464 -46.22 17.80 -22.52
C ALA A 464 -45.11 16.83 -22.03
N ALA A 465 -45.53 15.58 -21.77
CA ALA A 465 -44.68 14.39 -21.83
C ALA A 465 -44.75 13.74 -23.24
N PRO A 466 -43.66 13.11 -23.75
CA PRO A 466 -43.70 12.33 -24.98
C PRO A 466 -44.22 10.89 -24.75
N PRO A 467 -44.78 10.22 -25.78
CA PRO A 467 -45.41 8.90 -25.63
C PRO A 467 -44.48 7.71 -25.91
N GLY A 468 -44.74 6.60 -25.22
CA GLY A 468 -44.68 5.24 -25.77
C GLY A 468 -43.33 4.65 -26.16
N ALA A 469 -42.74 3.85 -25.27
CA ALA A 469 -41.90 2.70 -25.63
C ALA A 469 -42.55 1.43 -25.03
N GLY A 470 -42.66 0.37 -25.83
CA GLY A 470 -43.51 -0.79 -25.52
C GLY A 470 -42.89 -1.83 -24.58
N GLU A 471 -43.77 -2.62 -23.96
CA GLU A 471 -43.41 -3.77 -23.11
C GLU A 471 -42.83 -4.93 -23.94
N PRO A 472 -41.73 -5.56 -23.49
CA PRO A 472 -41.36 -6.91 -23.90
C PRO A 472 -42.19 -7.96 -23.12
N PRO A 473 -42.41 -9.17 -23.69
CA PRO A 473 -43.34 -10.15 -23.11
C PRO A 473 -42.82 -10.83 -21.83
N GLU A 474 -43.74 -11.07 -20.88
CA GLU A 474 -43.48 -11.84 -19.66
C GLU A 474 -43.14 -13.31 -19.98
N GLY A 475 -41.99 -13.78 -19.49
CA GLY A 475 -41.58 -15.19 -19.50
C GLY A 475 -41.72 -15.84 -18.11
N PRO A 476 -42.23 -17.08 -17.98
CA PRO A 476 -42.66 -17.62 -16.69
C PRO A 476 -41.54 -18.37 -15.94
N TRP A 477 -40.65 -17.64 -15.25
CA TRP A 477 -39.68 -18.23 -14.31
C TRP A 477 -39.74 -17.61 -12.92
N ALA A 478 -40.83 -17.90 -12.21
CA ALA A 478 -40.93 -17.73 -10.77
C ALA A 478 -41.10 -19.11 -10.11
N ALA A 479 -39.98 -19.77 -9.83
CA ALA A 479 -39.93 -20.98 -9.01
C ALA A 479 -39.31 -20.63 -7.65
N SER A 480 -40.09 -20.78 -6.59
CA SER A 480 -39.68 -20.50 -5.22
C SER A 480 -38.47 -21.36 -4.82
N SER A 481 -37.41 -20.72 -4.31
CA SER A 481 -36.29 -21.44 -3.69
C SER A 481 -36.50 -21.53 -2.18
N GLU A 482 -36.99 -22.67 -1.71
CA GLU A 482 -37.05 -22.97 -0.28
C GLU A 482 -35.62 -23.14 0.26
N GLN A 483 -35.23 -22.31 1.23
CA GLN A 483 -33.92 -22.40 1.89
C GLN A 483 -33.87 -23.62 2.83
N SER A 484 -33.53 -24.77 2.26
CA SER A 484 -33.06 -25.93 3.01
C SER A 484 -31.64 -25.67 3.52
N SER A 485 -31.44 -25.71 4.84
CA SER A 485 -30.14 -25.56 5.51
C SER A 485 -29.26 -26.82 5.42
N GLY A 486 -29.16 -27.41 4.23
CA GLY A 486 -28.14 -28.39 3.90
C GLY A 486 -26.85 -27.68 3.50
N GLY A 487 -25.72 -28.06 4.09
CA GLY A 487 -24.42 -27.44 3.77
C GLY A 487 -24.13 -27.51 2.27
N ALA A 488 -23.94 -26.35 1.64
CA ALA A 488 -23.71 -26.27 0.20
C ALA A 488 -22.48 -27.08 -0.21
N PRO A 489 -22.53 -27.85 -1.32
CA PRO A 489 -21.39 -28.63 -1.76
C PRO A 489 -20.24 -27.71 -2.18
N ALA A 490 -19.03 -27.98 -1.67
CA ALA A 490 -17.82 -27.24 -2.02
C ALA A 490 -17.62 -27.17 -3.54
N LEU A 491 -17.41 -25.96 -4.05
CA LEU A 491 -17.30 -25.67 -5.48
C LEU A 491 -15.89 -25.91 -6.02
N ASN A 492 -14.84 -25.83 -5.19
CA ASN A 492 -13.45 -25.94 -5.62
C ASN A 492 -13.16 -27.32 -6.25
N LYS A 493 -12.44 -27.31 -7.38
CA LYS A 493 -12.13 -28.46 -8.24
C LYS A 493 -13.34 -29.11 -8.93
N ARG A 494 -14.54 -28.51 -8.85
CA ARG A 494 -15.66 -28.92 -9.70
C ARG A 494 -15.42 -28.49 -11.13
N VAL A 495 -15.90 -29.29 -12.07
CA VAL A 495 -15.94 -28.92 -13.49
C VAL A 495 -17.32 -28.33 -13.78
N VAL A 496 -17.34 -27.23 -14.51
CA VAL A 496 -18.53 -26.58 -15.04
C VAL A 496 -18.44 -26.50 -16.56
N VAL A 497 -19.59 -26.54 -17.23
CA VAL A 497 -19.72 -26.33 -18.68
C VAL A 497 -20.47 -25.04 -18.95
N ALA A 498 -19.92 -24.19 -19.81
CA ALA A 498 -20.56 -22.96 -20.26
C ALA A 498 -21.81 -23.26 -21.09
N VAL A 499 -22.97 -22.83 -20.59
CA VAL A 499 -24.28 -22.94 -21.25
C VAL A 499 -24.66 -21.69 -22.06
N ALA A 500 -23.81 -20.66 -22.01
CA ALA A 500 -23.88 -19.45 -22.82
C ALA A 500 -22.48 -18.95 -23.17
N ALA A 501 -22.37 -18.04 -24.14
CA ALA A 501 -21.13 -17.32 -24.41
C ALA A 501 -20.99 -16.11 -23.46
N TYR A 502 -19.75 -15.81 -23.06
CA TYR A 502 -19.40 -14.66 -22.24
C TYR A 502 -18.20 -13.93 -22.83
N GLU A 503 -18.36 -12.63 -23.11
CA GLU A 503 -17.29 -11.74 -23.53
C GLU A 503 -16.66 -11.09 -22.29
N ALA A 504 -15.34 -11.19 -22.15
CA ALA A 504 -14.63 -10.73 -20.96
C ALA A 504 -14.71 -9.21 -20.81
N GLU A 505 -15.17 -8.75 -19.63
CA GLU A 505 -15.36 -7.33 -19.33
C GLU A 505 -14.05 -6.55 -19.11
N GLY A 506 -12.91 -7.26 -18.97
CA GLY A 506 -11.59 -6.67 -18.86
C GLY A 506 -10.50 -7.71 -18.56
N GLY A 507 -9.30 -7.24 -18.22
CA GLY A 507 -8.22 -8.10 -17.76
C GLY A 507 -8.60 -8.83 -16.46
N GLY A 508 -8.37 -10.14 -16.41
CA GLY A 508 -8.74 -10.99 -15.27
C GLY A 508 -10.08 -11.72 -15.40
N TYR A 509 -10.87 -11.45 -16.45
CA TYR A 509 -12.06 -12.22 -16.78
C TYR A 509 -11.75 -13.30 -17.84
N LEU A 510 -12.36 -14.48 -17.70
CA LEU A 510 -12.20 -15.62 -18.60
C LEU A 510 -13.34 -15.59 -19.63
N PRO A 511 -13.08 -15.25 -20.91
CA PRO A 511 -14.12 -15.30 -21.94
C PRO A 511 -14.51 -16.76 -22.19
N LEU A 512 -15.81 -17.05 -22.27
CA LEU A 512 -16.36 -18.40 -22.47
C LEU A 512 -17.10 -18.50 -23.80
N ARG A 513 -16.99 -19.64 -24.47
CA ARG A 513 -17.91 -20.07 -25.53
C ARG A 513 -18.83 -21.17 -25.03
N LEU A 514 -20.01 -21.27 -25.62
CA LEU A 514 -20.95 -22.38 -25.38
C LEU A 514 -20.23 -23.73 -25.54
N GLY A 515 -20.20 -24.54 -24.48
CA GLY A 515 -19.48 -25.82 -24.43
C GLY A 515 -18.03 -25.77 -23.90
N ASP A 516 -17.49 -24.60 -23.55
CA ASP A 516 -16.23 -24.52 -22.81
C ASP A 516 -16.37 -25.20 -21.44
N HIS A 517 -15.38 -26.01 -21.07
CA HIS A 517 -15.30 -26.65 -19.76
C HIS A 517 -14.29 -25.88 -18.90
N ALA A 518 -14.67 -25.52 -17.68
CA ALA A 518 -13.78 -24.86 -16.71
C ALA A 518 -13.75 -25.61 -15.38
N CYS A 519 -12.58 -25.65 -14.75
CA CYS A 519 -12.38 -26.13 -13.39
C CYS A 519 -12.44 -24.95 -12.43
N LEU A 520 -13.33 -24.99 -11.44
CA LEU A 520 -13.47 -23.94 -10.43
C LEU A 520 -12.28 -23.98 -9.46
N LEU A 521 -11.71 -22.80 -9.18
CA LEU A 521 -10.52 -22.66 -8.34
C LEU A 521 -10.83 -22.02 -6.97
N CYS A 522 -12.05 -21.51 -6.78
CA CYS A 522 -12.56 -21.01 -5.50
C CYS A 522 -13.75 -21.84 -5.01
N ASP A 523 -13.97 -21.84 -3.69
CA ASP A 523 -15.08 -22.55 -3.03
C ASP A 523 -16.38 -21.75 -2.99
N GLU A 524 -16.32 -20.44 -3.25
CA GLU A 524 -17.41 -19.49 -3.11
C GLU A 524 -17.60 -18.68 -4.41
N CYS A 525 -18.86 -18.38 -4.74
CA CYS A 525 -19.19 -17.37 -5.74
C CYS A 525 -19.14 -15.98 -5.09
N PHE A 526 -18.54 -15.01 -5.78
CA PHE A 526 -18.45 -13.64 -5.30
C PHE A 526 -19.72 -12.87 -5.67
N PRO A 527 -20.30 -12.11 -4.74
CA PRO A 527 -21.41 -11.21 -5.04
C PRO A 527 -20.96 -10.10 -6.00
N PRO A 528 -21.90 -9.48 -6.73
CA PRO A 528 -21.58 -8.47 -7.71
C PRO A 528 -21.29 -7.13 -7.03
N ASP A 529 -20.48 -6.29 -7.67
CA ASP A 529 -20.46 -4.86 -7.36
C ASP A 529 -21.53 -4.12 -8.18
N ASP A 530 -21.74 -2.82 -7.89
CA ASP A 530 -22.74 -1.99 -8.56
C ASP A 530 -22.48 -1.78 -10.08
N SER A 531 -21.34 -2.25 -10.61
CA SER A 531 -20.96 -2.18 -12.03
C SER A 531 -21.03 -3.52 -12.77
N CYS A 532 -21.13 -4.63 -12.05
CA CYS A 532 -21.23 -5.99 -12.59
C CYS A 532 -22.55 -6.24 -13.33
N ARG A 533 -22.47 -6.86 -14.52
CA ARG A 533 -23.64 -7.22 -15.35
C ARG A 533 -24.41 -8.46 -14.88
N PHE A 534 -23.78 -9.32 -14.07
CA PHE A 534 -24.29 -10.63 -13.67
C PHE A 534 -24.35 -10.72 -12.13
N LEU A 535 -25.20 -11.61 -11.60
CA LEU A 535 -25.48 -11.66 -10.18
C LEU A 535 -24.38 -12.35 -9.36
N GLN A 536 -23.61 -13.24 -9.96
CA GLN A 536 -22.54 -13.97 -9.28
C GLN A 536 -21.38 -14.25 -10.22
N TYR A 537 -20.15 -14.12 -9.71
CA TYR A 537 -18.93 -14.47 -10.42
C TYR A 537 -18.17 -15.58 -9.70
N VAL A 538 -17.53 -16.46 -10.46
CA VAL A 538 -16.65 -17.51 -9.94
C VAL A 538 -15.30 -17.45 -10.65
N TYR A 539 -14.22 -17.78 -9.94
CA TYR A 539 -12.88 -17.86 -10.52
C TYR A 539 -12.57 -19.30 -10.92
N GLY A 540 -12.11 -19.50 -12.16
CA GLY A 540 -11.79 -20.83 -12.66
C GLY A 540 -10.81 -20.81 -13.82
N ARG A 541 -10.44 -22.01 -14.26
CA ARG A 541 -9.53 -22.26 -15.38
C ARG A 541 -10.20 -23.10 -16.44
N ARG A 542 -10.26 -22.64 -17.69
CA ARG A 542 -10.69 -23.45 -18.84
C ARG A 542 -9.75 -24.64 -19.01
N ILE A 543 -10.34 -25.84 -19.08
CA ILE A 543 -9.62 -27.12 -19.23
C ILE A 543 -9.80 -27.76 -20.61
N SER A 544 -10.89 -27.42 -21.32
CA SER A 544 -11.12 -27.82 -22.72
C SER A 544 -12.26 -27.01 -23.34
N GLY A 545 -12.45 -27.08 -24.66
CA GLY A 545 -13.68 -26.63 -25.34
C GLY A 545 -13.47 -25.77 -26.59
N PRO A 546 -14.53 -25.17 -27.16
CA PRO A 546 -14.47 -24.41 -28.42
C PRO A 546 -13.59 -23.15 -28.41
N SER A 547 -13.08 -22.71 -27.26
CA SER A 547 -12.07 -21.65 -27.14
C SER A 547 -10.63 -22.16 -27.01
N GLU A 548 -10.42 -23.48 -27.04
CA GLU A 548 -9.11 -24.13 -26.95
C GLU A 548 -8.33 -23.99 -28.27
N GLY A 549 -7.55 -22.91 -28.38
CA GLY A 549 -6.70 -22.62 -29.54
C GLY A 549 -6.48 -21.13 -29.83
N ASP A 550 -7.38 -20.27 -29.35
CA ASP A 550 -7.41 -18.84 -29.71
C ASP A 550 -6.38 -17.96 -28.99
N GLY A 551 -5.49 -18.55 -28.18
CA GLY A 551 -4.53 -17.81 -27.35
C GLY A 551 -5.17 -16.98 -26.22
N ALA A 552 -6.48 -17.11 -26.02
CA ALA A 552 -7.23 -16.45 -24.96
C ALA A 552 -6.73 -16.89 -23.56
N PRO A 553 -6.85 -16.03 -22.52
CA PRO A 553 -6.44 -16.38 -21.16
C PRO A 553 -7.09 -17.69 -20.70
N CYS A 554 -6.33 -18.52 -20.00
CA CYS A 554 -6.78 -19.84 -19.57
C CYS A 554 -7.51 -19.83 -18.23
N ASP A 555 -7.29 -18.82 -17.38
CA ASP A 555 -8.02 -18.59 -16.14
C ASP A 555 -8.51 -17.15 -15.98
N GLY A 556 -9.49 -16.97 -15.09
CA GLY A 556 -10.17 -15.70 -14.87
C GLY A 556 -11.52 -15.85 -14.19
N TRP A 557 -12.16 -14.71 -13.92
CA TRP A 557 -13.54 -14.61 -13.44
C TRP A 557 -14.53 -14.79 -14.59
N PHE A 558 -15.63 -15.50 -14.34
CA PHE A 558 -16.75 -15.58 -15.26
C PHE A 558 -18.08 -15.69 -14.50
N PRO A 559 -19.22 -15.30 -15.11
CA PRO A 559 -20.52 -15.37 -14.46
C PRO A 559 -20.93 -16.81 -14.14
N PHE A 560 -21.32 -17.08 -12.89
CA PHE A 560 -21.76 -18.40 -12.47
C PHE A 560 -23.10 -18.78 -13.13
N ASP A 561 -23.94 -17.79 -13.43
CA ASP A 561 -25.25 -17.96 -14.09
C ASP A 561 -25.15 -18.48 -15.54
N LEU A 562 -23.95 -18.44 -16.14
CA LEU A 562 -23.70 -18.87 -17.53
C LEU A 562 -23.05 -20.26 -17.62
N VAL A 563 -22.91 -20.98 -16.50
CA VAL A 563 -22.32 -22.32 -16.45
C VAL A 563 -23.21 -23.31 -15.69
N THR A 564 -23.00 -24.61 -15.92
CA THR A 564 -23.67 -25.70 -15.19
C THR A 564 -22.64 -26.69 -14.68
N LEU A 565 -22.76 -27.12 -13.43
CA LEU A 565 -21.91 -28.16 -12.82
C LEU A 565 -22.09 -29.51 -13.52
N VAL A 566 -20.97 -30.22 -13.73
CA VAL A 566 -20.90 -31.57 -14.34
C VAL A 566 -20.73 -32.65 -13.26
#